data_AF-A0A8S3DZI0-F1
#
_entry.id   AF-A0A8S3DZI0-F1
#
_cell.length_a   1.000
_cell.length_b   1.000
_cell.length_c   1.000
_cell.angle_alpha   90.00
_cell.angle_beta   90.00
_cell.angle_gamma   90.00
#
_symmetry.space_group_name_H-M   'P 1'
#
loop_
_entity.id
_entity.type
_entity.pdbx_description
1 polymer ?
#
loop_
_entity_poly.entity_id
_entity_poly.type
_entity_poly.pdbx_seq_one_letter_code
_entity_poly.pdbx_strand_id
1 'polypeptide(L)'
;MAHLLGSKACIDSLRVDIDDLESVIHDIVGKTGSIKCHSWKFPDKIATDVDINELLQRYQHGKHEVDNQVSHIVLFELIIDRLLLILHGSWRYLHEMQTNIIPNTIDSASTVNQQSSLSVGLVVKKYWNKLLHLSSVLQ
;
A
#
# COMPACT_ATOMS: atom_id res chain seq x y z
N MET A 1 -12.41 19.76 -14.13
CA MET A 1 -11.77 18.96 -13.07
C MET A 1 -10.89 19.79 -12.13
N ALA A 2 -10.16 20.83 -12.61
CA ALA A 2 -9.33 21.68 -11.73
C ALA A 2 -10.09 22.32 -10.55
N HIS A 3 -11.39 22.58 -10.67
CA HIS A 3 -12.22 23.18 -9.61
C HIS A 3 -12.48 22.24 -8.41
N LEU A 4 -12.18 20.95 -8.51
CA LEU A 4 -12.33 19.99 -7.40
C LEU A 4 -11.04 19.82 -6.58
N LEU A 5 -9.91 20.29 -7.12
CA LEU A 5 -8.63 20.23 -6.45
C LEU A 5 -8.67 21.08 -5.18
N GLY A 6 -8.31 20.48 -4.04
CA GLY A 6 -8.42 21.14 -2.74
C GLY A 6 -9.85 21.36 -2.23
N SER A 7 -10.89 20.84 -2.90
CA SER A 7 -12.26 20.97 -2.38
C SER A 7 -12.42 20.16 -1.08
N LYS A 8 -13.21 20.70 -0.14
CA LYS A 8 -13.48 20.05 1.15
C LYS A 8 -14.02 18.63 0.98
N ALA A 9 -15.00 18.44 0.10
CA ALA A 9 -15.61 17.13 -0.12
C ALA A 9 -14.61 16.08 -0.60
N CYS A 10 -13.69 16.45 -1.51
CA CYS A 10 -12.63 15.54 -1.94
C CYS A 10 -11.65 15.22 -0.82
N ILE A 11 -11.19 16.23 -0.07
CA ILE A 11 -10.27 16.02 1.05
C ILE A 11 -10.91 15.11 2.11
N ASP A 12 -12.15 15.38 2.49
CA ASP A 12 -12.87 14.59 3.49
C ASP A 12 -13.05 13.14 3.01
N SER A 13 -13.40 12.92 1.73
CA SER A 13 -13.50 11.58 1.13
C SER A 13 -12.17 10.83 1.17
N LEU A 14 -11.08 11.48 0.72
CA LEU A 14 -9.75 10.86 0.68
C LEU A 14 -9.30 10.41 2.07
N ARG A 15 -9.60 11.19 3.11
CA ARG A 15 -9.26 10.83 4.50
C ARG A 15 -9.99 9.57 4.96
N VAL A 16 -11.29 9.49 4.66
CA VAL A 16 -12.09 8.29 4.97
C VAL A 16 -11.54 7.08 4.22
N ASP A 17 -11.23 7.23 2.92
CA ASP A 17 -10.65 6.15 2.13
C ASP A 17 -9.32 5.66 2.72
N ILE A 18 -8.47 6.58 3.23
CA ILE A 18 -7.20 6.22 3.87
C ILE A 18 -7.42 5.48 5.18
N ASP A 19 -8.36 5.91 6.03
CA ASP A 19 -8.72 5.22 7.27
C ASP A 19 -9.20 3.79 7.00
N ASP A 20 -10.07 3.62 5.99
CA ASP A 20 -10.57 2.30 5.57
C ASP A 20 -9.44 1.40 5.07
N LEU A 21 -8.51 1.94 4.27
CA LEU A 21 -7.33 1.20 3.79
C LEU A 21 -6.41 0.79 4.95
N GLU A 22 -6.23 1.64 5.96
CA GLU A 22 -5.45 1.30 7.14
C GLU A 22 -6.04 0.14 7.94
N SER A 23 -7.38 0.06 8.04
CA SER A 23 -8.03 -1.11 8.64
C SER A 23 -7.69 -2.40 7.88
N VAL A 24 -7.65 -2.36 6.55
CA VAL A 24 -7.28 -3.53 5.72
C VAL A 24 -5.80 -3.89 5.90
N ILE A 25 -4.92 -2.89 5.98
CA ILE A 25 -3.49 -3.11 6.22
C ILE A 25 -3.27 -3.78 7.57
N HIS A 26 -3.97 -3.33 8.61
CA HIS A 26 -3.91 -3.92 9.95
C HIS A 26 -4.27 -5.42 9.91
N ASP A 27 -5.36 -5.79 9.22
CA ASP A 27 -5.77 -7.19 9.06
C ASP A 27 -4.72 -8.04 8.33
N ILE A 28 -4.10 -7.50 7.28
CA ILE A 28 -3.07 -8.21 6.51
C ILE A 28 -1.79 -8.39 7.35
N VAL A 29 -1.35 -7.36 8.05
CA VAL A 29 -0.18 -7.44 8.95
C VAL A 29 -0.46 -8.42 10.09
N GLY A 30 -1.68 -8.45 10.64
CA GLY A 30 -2.09 -9.44 11.63
C GLY A 30 -1.97 -10.88 11.15
N LYS A 31 -2.17 -11.14 9.85
CA LYS A 31 -2.10 -12.48 9.24
C LYS A 31 -0.70 -12.87 8.75
N THR A 32 0.07 -11.90 8.25
CA THR A 32 1.38 -12.13 7.58
C THR A 32 2.59 -11.78 8.46
N GLY A 33 2.34 -11.18 9.63
CA GLY A 33 3.37 -10.58 10.46
C GLY A 33 3.95 -9.29 9.84
N SER A 34 5.11 -8.89 10.33
CA SER A 34 5.73 -7.62 9.93
C SER A 34 6.14 -7.62 8.44
N ILE A 35 5.60 -6.66 7.69
CA ILE A 35 5.93 -6.39 6.29
C ILE A 35 7.03 -5.33 6.25
N LYS A 36 8.24 -5.75 5.86
CA LYS A 36 9.41 -4.87 5.75
C LYS A 36 9.57 -4.36 4.33
N CYS A 37 8.70 -3.45 3.91
CA CYS A 37 8.84 -2.74 2.64
C CYS A 37 8.95 -1.23 2.90
N HIS A 38 9.64 -0.51 2.02
CA HIS A 38 9.69 0.94 2.08
C HIS A 38 8.37 1.55 1.59
N SER A 39 7.97 2.67 2.21
CA SER A 39 6.86 3.47 1.71
C SER A 39 7.21 4.03 0.32
N TRP A 40 6.25 3.96 -0.59
CA TRP A 40 6.35 4.61 -1.90
C TRP A 40 6.37 6.13 -1.77
N LYS A 41 5.55 6.68 -0.86
CA LYS A 41 5.47 8.13 -0.62
C LYS A 41 6.63 8.66 0.22
N PHE A 42 7.10 7.89 1.21
CA PHE A 42 8.20 8.24 2.11
C PHE A 42 9.30 7.18 2.02
N PRO A 43 10.18 7.22 0.99
CA PRO A 43 11.16 6.17 0.74
C PRO A 43 12.13 5.91 1.90
N ASP A 44 12.31 6.89 2.77
CA ASP A 44 13.12 6.83 3.99
C ASP A 44 12.46 6.05 5.14
N LYS A 45 11.16 5.74 5.03
CA LYS A 45 10.37 5.04 6.06
C LYS A 45 9.96 3.65 5.61
N ILE A 46 9.82 2.75 6.58
CA ILE A 46 9.09 1.50 6.38
C ILE A 46 7.60 1.82 6.26
N ALA A 47 6.91 1.18 5.32
CA ALA A 47 5.53 1.51 4.97
C ALA A 47 4.55 1.29 6.13
N THR A 48 4.77 0.28 6.97
CA THR A 48 3.97 0.01 8.18
C THR A 48 4.25 0.97 9.33
N ASP A 49 5.37 1.71 9.27
CA ASP A 49 5.80 2.61 10.35
C ASP A 49 5.39 4.06 10.07
N VAL A 50 4.67 4.30 8.97
CA VAL A 50 4.11 5.62 8.63
C VAL A 50 2.93 5.90 9.56
N ASP A 51 3.03 6.97 10.36
CA ASP A 51 1.94 7.41 11.24
C ASP A 51 0.82 8.08 10.42
N ILE A 52 -0.21 7.31 10.09
CA ILE A 52 -1.33 7.80 9.30
C ILE A 52 -2.21 8.76 10.09
N ASN A 53 -2.36 8.56 11.40
CA ASN A 53 -3.15 9.46 12.23
C ASN A 53 -2.53 10.87 12.25
N GLU A 54 -1.21 10.97 12.38
CA GLU A 54 -0.49 12.24 12.30
C GLU A 54 -0.69 12.90 10.93
N LEU A 55 -0.56 12.13 9.85
CA LEU A 55 -0.72 12.65 8.48
C LEU A 55 -2.16 13.14 8.22
N LEU A 56 -3.18 12.38 8.66
CA LEU A 56 -4.58 12.80 8.51
C LEU A 56 -4.89 14.02 9.37
N GLN A 57 -4.29 14.17 10.55
CA GLN A 57 -4.45 15.41 11.33
C GLN A 57 -3.80 16.61 10.62
N ARG A 58 -2.63 16.40 10.02
CA ARG A 58 -1.88 17.44 9.31
C ARG A 58 -2.54 17.89 8.01
N TYR A 59 -3.06 16.94 7.22
CA TYR A 59 -3.64 17.20 5.90
C TYR A 59 -5.17 17.22 6.00
N GLN A 60 -5.70 18.42 6.24
CA GLN A 60 -7.12 18.67 6.39
C GLN A 60 -7.53 19.93 5.65
N HIS A 61 -8.81 20.05 5.32
CA HIS A 61 -9.30 21.26 4.67
C HIS A 61 -9.19 22.47 5.61
N GLY A 62 -8.45 23.47 5.18
CA GLY A 62 -8.20 24.73 5.89
C GLY A 62 -8.75 25.95 5.15
N LYS A 63 -8.26 27.13 5.57
CA LYS A 63 -8.69 28.44 5.04
C LYS A 63 -7.96 28.85 3.76
N HIS A 64 -6.77 28.30 3.52
CA HIS A 64 -5.91 28.68 2.40
C HIS A 64 -6.06 27.68 1.25
N GLU A 65 -6.43 28.17 0.07
CA GLU A 65 -6.67 27.32 -1.10
C GLU A 65 -5.43 26.50 -1.49
N VAL A 66 -4.24 27.10 -1.46
CA VAL A 66 -2.98 26.41 -1.79
C VAL A 66 -2.72 25.24 -0.84
N ASP A 67 -2.91 25.44 0.47
CA ASP A 67 -2.73 24.38 1.48
C ASP A 67 -3.74 23.24 1.27
N ASN A 68 -4.95 23.56 0.82
CA ASN A 68 -5.97 22.57 0.50
C ASN A 68 -5.58 21.75 -0.75
N GLN A 69 -5.03 22.40 -1.78
CA GLN A 69 -4.52 21.70 -2.96
C GLN A 69 -3.35 20.77 -2.60
N VAL A 70 -2.43 21.23 -1.75
CA VAL A 70 -1.33 20.40 -1.21
C VAL A 70 -1.89 19.21 -0.42
N SER A 71 -2.85 19.45 0.48
CA SER A 71 -3.48 18.39 1.27
C SER A 71 -4.16 17.35 0.38
N HIS A 72 -4.91 17.79 -0.65
CA HIS A 72 -5.54 16.89 -1.62
C HIS A 72 -4.49 16.01 -2.30
N ILE A 73 -3.41 16.60 -2.84
CA ILE A 73 -2.38 15.85 -3.56
C ILE A 73 -1.70 14.85 -2.64
N VAL A 74 -1.32 15.27 -1.42
CA VAL A 74 -0.62 14.39 -0.48
C VAL A 74 -1.52 13.24 -0.02
N LEU A 75 -2.80 13.48 0.26
CA LEU A 75 -3.75 12.41 0.60
C LEU A 75 -3.95 11.45 -0.59
N PHE A 76 -4.03 11.96 -1.81
CA PHE A 76 -4.12 11.12 -3.00
C PHE A 76 -2.88 10.24 -3.21
N GLU A 77 -1.68 10.80 -3.01
CA GLU A 77 -0.44 10.03 -3.04
C GLU A 77 -0.38 9.00 -1.90
N LEU A 78 -0.95 9.31 -0.74
CA LEU A 78 -1.04 8.39 0.39
C LEU A 78 -1.93 7.19 0.04
N ILE A 79 -3.08 7.39 -0.65
CA ILE A 79 -3.89 6.26 -1.15
C ILE A 79 -3.07 5.30 -2.02
N ILE A 80 -2.28 5.84 -2.96
CA ILE A 80 -1.43 5.01 -3.83
C ILE A 80 -0.44 4.21 -2.98
N ASP A 81 0.22 4.86 -2.03
CA ASP A 81 1.17 4.23 -1.10
C ASP A 81 0.52 3.11 -0.27
N ARG A 82 -0.67 3.34 0.28
CA ARG A 82 -1.44 2.34 1.04
C ARG A 82 -1.88 1.15 0.19
N LEU A 83 -2.38 1.40 -1.03
CA LEU A 83 -2.76 0.33 -1.96
C LEU A 83 -1.56 -0.54 -2.36
N LEU A 84 -0.37 0.04 -2.52
CA LEU A 84 0.85 -0.72 -2.79
C LEU A 84 1.28 -1.58 -1.60
N LEU A 85 1.10 -1.08 -0.37
CA LEU A 85 1.34 -1.88 0.83
C LEU A 85 0.38 -3.07 0.91
N ILE A 86 -0.92 -2.86 0.65
CA ILE A 86 -1.93 -3.93 0.59
C ILE A 86 -1.55 -4.98 -0.46
N LEU A 87 -1.15 -4.54 -1.65
CA LEU A 87 -0.71 -5.43 -2.72
C LEU A 87 0.51 -6.28 -2.30
N HIS A 88 1.48 -5.66 -1.64
CA HIS A 88 2.66 -6.35 -1.11
C HIS A 88 2.32 -7.33 0.02
N GLY A 89 1.46 -6.93 0.95
CA GLY A 89 1.00 -7.80 2.02
C GLY A 89 0.18 -8.98 1.50
N SER A 90 -0.69 -8.74 0.52
CA SER A 90 -1.48 -9.79 -0.16
C SER A 90 -0.57 -10.78 -0.89
N TRP A 91 0.45 -10.28 -1.59
CA TRP A 91 1.47 -11.13 -2.22
C TRP A 91 2.15 -12.04 -1.19
N ARG A 92 2.53 -11.48 -0.03
CA ARG A 92 3.19 -12.23 1.04
C ARG A 92 2.28 -13.29 1.63
N TYR A 93 1.04 -12.94 1.94
CA TYR A 93 0.03 -13.86 2.44
C TYR A 93 -0.15 -15.07 1.50
N LEU A 94 -0.32 -14.79 0.21
CA LEU A 94 -0.46 -15.82 -0.82
C LEU A 94 0.78 -16.70 -0.95
N HIS A 95 1.97 -16.11 -0.85
CA HIS A 95 3.22 -16.86 -0.87
C HIS A 95 3.34 -17.81 0.33
N GLU A 96 3.01 -17.33 1.54
CA GLU A 96 2.99 -18.15 2.76
C GLU A 96 1.97 -19.30 2.65
N MET A 97 0.78 -19.03 2.08
CA MET A 97 -0.19 -20.09 1.78
C MET A 97 0.35 -21.11 0.77
N GLN A 98 1.02 -20.67 -0.29
CA GLN A 98 1.61 -21.56 -1.30
C GLN A 98 2.65 -22.50 -0.69
N THR A 99 3.55 -21.97 0.14
CA THR A 99 4.60 -22.76 0.80
C THR A 99 4.04 -23.82 1.74
N ASN A 100 2.89 -23.56 2.36
CA ASN A 100 2.21 -24.53 3.22
C ASN A 100 1.53 -25.66 2.42
N ILE A 101 1.09 -25.39 1.18
CA ILE A 101 0.42 -26.37 0.31
C ILE A 101 1.45 -27.20 -0.48
N ILE A 102 2.56 -26.60 -0.93
CA ILE A 102 3.62 -27.27 -1.68
C ILE A 102 4.96 -27.07 -0.93
N PRO A 103 5.37 -28.04 -0.09
CA PRO A 103 6.62 -27.92 0.67
C PRO A 103 7.90 -28.06 -0.19
N ASN A 104 7.81 -28.40 -1.48
CA ASN A 104 8.96 -28.78 -2.31
C ASN A 104 9.43 -27.76 -3.36
N THR A 105 8.79 -26.59 -3.49
CA THR A 105 9.34 -25.54 -4.35
C THR A 105 10.26 -24.64 -3.54
N ILE A 106 11.54 -25.03 -3.48
CA ILE A 106 12.65 -24.19 -3.05
C ILE A 106 12.84 -23.08 -4.10
N ASP A 107 11.97 -22.08 -4.08
CA ASP A 107 12.20 -20.82 -4.75
C ASP A 107 12.58 -19.77 -3.70
N SER A 108 13.86 -19.81 -3.35
CA SER A 108 14.67 -18.63 -3.03
C SER A 108 13.98 -17.55 -2.18
N ALA A 109 14.04 -17.74 -0.86
CA ALA A 109 13.72 -16.75 0.18
C ALA A 109 14.59 -15.47 0.15
N SER A 110 15.15 -15.09 -1.00
CA SER A 110 16.25 -14.12 -1.13
C SER A 110 15.91 -12.85 -1.93
N THR A 111 14.64 -12.46 -2.09
CA THR A 111 14.29 -11.18 -2.75
C THR A 111 13.44 -10.21 -1.93
N VAL A 112 13.19 -10.46 -0.65
CA VAL A 112 12.39 -9.56 0.20
C VAL A 112 13.18 -8.35 0.71
N ASN A 113 14.52 -8.36 0.62
CA ASN A 113 15.37 -7.32 1.22
C ASN A 113 15.76 -6.14 0.31
N GLN A 114 15.25 -6.04 -0.92
CA GLN A 114 15.59 -4.92 -1.81
C GLN A 114 14.36 -4.37 -2.54
N GLN A 115 13.51 -3.67 -1.78
CA GLN A 115 12.56 -2.70 -2.33
C GLN A 115 13.18 -1.30 -2.29
N SER A 116 14.40 -1.15 -2.79
CA SER A 116 14.84 0.16 -3.26
C SER A 116 14.27 0.33 -4.67
N SER A 117 13.24 1.17 -4.80
CA SER A 117 12.82 1.79 -6.08
C SER A 117 12.48 0.83 -7.25
N LEU A 118 11.64 -0.19 -7.02
CA LEU A 118 10.99 -0.86 -8.15
C LEU A 118 9.78 -0.05 -8.61
N SER A 119 9.63 0.17 -9.92
CA SER A 119 8.45 0.80 -10.49
C SER A 119 7.17 0.08 -10.03
N VAL A 120 6.13 0.85 -9.71
CA VAL A 120 4.79 0.36 -9.35
C VAL A 120 4.31 -0.71 -10.33
N GLY A 121 4.50 -0.49 -11.64
CA GLY A 121 4.08 -1.45 -12.66
C GLY A 121 4.80 -2.80 -12.57
N LEU A 122 6.08 -2.82 -12.16
CA LEU A 122 6.84 -4.06 -12.00
C LEU A 122 6.39 -4.83 -10.75
N VAL A 123 6.07 -4.12 -9.67
CA VAL A 123 5.49 -4.71 -8.46
C VAL A 123 4.15 -5.38 -8.78
N VAL A 124 3.26 -4.66 -9.47
CA VAL A 124 1.95 -5.17 -9.90
C VAL A 124 2.11 -6.38 -10.81
N LYS A 125 3.02 -6.34 -11.78
CA LYS A 125 3.30 -7.48 -12.67
C LYS A 125 3.78 -8.70 -11.90
N LYS A 126 4.67 -8.53 -10.91
CA LYS A 126 5.16 -9.64 -10.07
C LYS A 126 4.02 -10.28 -9.28
N TYR A 127 3.13 -9.49 -8.70
CA TYR A 127 1.94 -9.99 -8.01
C TYR A 127 1.00 -10.75 -8.95
N TRP A 128 0.65 -10.16 -10.09
CA TRP A 128 -0.24 -10.76 -11.08
C TRP A 128 0.27 -12.12 -11.55
N ASN A 129 1.57 -12.23 -11.86
CA ASN A 129 2.17 -13.50 -12.26
C ASN A 129 2.07 -14.58 -11.18
N LYS A 130 2.16 -14.20 -9.90
CA LYS A 130 2.01 -15.15 -8.79
C LYS A 130 0.56 -15.58 -8.57
N LEU A 131 -0.41 -14.68 -8.76
CA LEU A 131 -1.82 -15.06 -8.79
C LEU A 131 -2.11 -16.07 -9.90
N LEU A 132 -1.59 -15.86 -11.11
CA LEU A 132 -1.74 -16.81 -12.22
C LEU A 132 -1.13 -18.17 -11.89
N HIS A 133 0.06 -18.20 -11.28
CA HIS A 133 0.69 -19.44 -10.84
C HIS A 133 -0.16 -20.18 -9.80
N LEU A 134 -0.68 -19.48 -8.79
CA LEU A 134 -1.56 -20.06 -7.78
C LEU A 134 -2.85 -20.63 -8.40
N SER A 135 -3.46 -19.89 -9.33
CA SER A 135 -4.63 -20.37 -10.06
C SER A 135 -4.34 -21.67 -10.82
N SER A 136 -3.15 -21.81 -11.42
CA SER A 136 -2.78 -23.01 -12.16
C SER A 136 -2.51 -24.23 -11.26
N VAL A 137 -2.16 -24.01 -10.00
CA VAL A 137 -1.93 -25.09 -9.01
C VAL A 137 -3.23 -25.60 -8.40
N LEU A 138 -4.25 -24.74 -8.31
CA LEU A 138 -5.56 -25.08 -7.73
C LEU A 138 -6.53 -25.73 -8.73
N GLN A 139 -6.22 -25.71 -10.03
CA GLN A 139 -6.97 -26.40 -11.10
C GLN A 139 -6.47 -27.83 -11.29
#